data_AF-A0A2S2DFQ5-F1
#
_entry.id   AF-A0A2S2DFQ5-F1
#
_cell.length_a   1.000
_cell.length_b   1.000
_cell.length_c   1.000
_cell.angle_alpha   90.00
_cell.angle_beta   90.00
_cell.angle_gamma   90.00
#
_symmetry.space_group_name_H-M   'P 1'
#
loop_
_entity.id
_entity.type
_entity.pdbx_description
1 polymer ?
#
loop_
_entity_poly.entity_id
_entity_poly.type
_entity_poly.pdbx_seq_one_letter_code
_entity_poly.pdbx_strand_id
1 'polypeptide(L)'
;MRIKHIALFAITAATATLSLSSLAAPQGAGKEVVEVRSSHQQVRMPPFAYDRVQGEYALEDGRVLEVKGKVEDGKRALYADLGDGPVELIHVGKKRFVAVGKDLNMRFEGERAAHTVYVREAGNRALAATQR
;
A
#
# COMPACT_ATOMS: atom_id res chain seq x y z
N MET A 1 5.72 77.04 37.46
CA MET A 1 4.41 76.54 36.97
C MET A 1 3.85 75.57 38.00
N ARG A 2 2.56 75.72 38.32
CA ARG A 2 1.84 75.13 39.47
C ARG A 2 0.69 74.22 38.98
N ILE A 3 0.22 73.35 39.89
CA ILE A 3 -1.07 72.58 39.91
C ILE A 3 -1.03 71.27 39.07
N LYS A 4 -1.17 70.01 39.54
CA LYS A 4 -1.81 69.29 40.69
C LYS A 4 -3.29 68.86 40.42
N HIS A 5 -3.62 67.58 40.72
CA HIS A 5 -4.96 66.88 40.83
C HIS A 5 -5.52 66.25 39.54
N ILE A 6 -5.70 64.91 39.41
CA ILE A 6 -6.65 63.90 39.97
C ILE A 6 -8.00 63.81 39.21
N ALA A 7 -8.46 62.56 39.04
CA ALA A 7 -9.82 62.05 38.79
C ALA A 7 -10.33 62.06 37.33
N LEU A 8 -11.23 61.18 36.87
CA LEU A 8 -11.83 59.92 37.32
C LEU A 8 -12.78 59.50 36.17
N PHE A 9 -12.89 58.20 35.91
CA PHE A 9 -13.90 57.45 35.14
C PHE A 9 -15.06 58.19 34.46
N ALA A 10 -15.30 57.83 33.19
CA ALA A 10 -16.65 57.77 32.62
C ALA A 10 -16.87 56.39 31.98
N ILE A 11 -17.83 55.67 32.56
CA ILE A 11 -18.33 54.36 32.17
C ILE A 11 -19.39 54.57 31.09
N THR A 12 -19.30 53.85 29.97
CA THR A 12 -20.46 53.59 29.10
C THR A 12 -20.61 52.08 28.94
N ALA A 13 -21.66 51.56 29.59
CA ALA A 13 -22.12 50.19 29.44
C ALA A 13 -22.89 50.03 28.13
N ALA A 14 -22.67 48.92 27.41
CA ALA A 14 -23.72 48.28 26.61
C ALA A 14 -23.32 46.88 26.12
N THR A 15 -24.23 45.94 26.38
CA THR A 15 -24.58 44.76 25.56
C THR A 15 -23.60 43.59 25.46
N ALA A 16 -23.83 42.65 26.38
CA ALA A 16 -23.95 41.21 26.18
C ALA A 16 -23.64 40.64 24.78
N THR A 17 -22.59 39.83 24.72
CA THR A 17 -22.63 38.52 24.07
C THR A 17 -21.76 37.57 24.89
N LEU A 18 -22.39 36.65 25.61
CA LEU A 18 -21.71 35.47 26.15
C LEU A 18 -21.42 34.55 24.96
N SER A 19 -20.29 34.74 24.31
CA SER A 19 -19.73 33.68 23.48
C SER A 19 -19.27 32.58 24.42
N LEU A 20 -20.07 31.51 24.54
CA LEU A 20 -19.56 30.22 24.99
C LEU A 20 -18.50 29.82 23.99
N SER A 21 -17.24 30.12 24.28
CA SER A 21 -16.10 29.48 23.63
C SER A 21 -16.17 28.02 24.04
N SER A 22 -16.88 27.21 23.25
CA SER A 22 -16.81 25.77 23.39
C SER A 22 -15.35 25.38 23.22
N LEU A 23 -14.86 24.58 24.16
CA LEU A 23 -13.58 23.93 24.09
C LEU A 23 -13.62 22.97 22.90
N ALA A 24 -13.29 23.44 21.71
CA ALA A 24 -12.85 22.57 20.63
C ALA A 24 -11.40 22.19 20.94
N ALA A 25 -11.23 21.20 21.80
CA ALA A 25 -9.98 20.45 21.84
C ALA A 25 -9.65 20.02 20.39
N PRO A 26 -8.39 20.12 19.94
CA PRO A 26 -8.02 19.65 18.62
C PRO A 26 -8.39 18.17 18.51
N GLN A 27 -9.45 17.88 17.77
CA GLN A 27 -9.80 16.53 17.32
C GLN A 27 -8.81 16.15 16.21
N GLY A 28 -7.57 15.93 16.63
CA GLY A 28 -6.54 15.30 15.85
C GLY A 28 -6.01 14.13 16.64
N ALA A 29 -6.91 13.30 17.18
CA ALA A 29 -6.56 11.95 17.56
C ALA A 29 -5.88 11.35 16.32
N GLY A 30 -4.55 11.25 16.38
CA GLY A 30 -3.79 10.54 15.38
C GLY A 30 -4.46 9.19 15.26
N LYS A 31 -5.18 8.99 14.16
CA LYS A 31 -5.61 7.65 13.80
C LYS A 31 -4.31 6.93 13.61
N GLU A 32 -3.95 6.14 14.61
CA GLU A 32 -3.00 5.07 14.46
C GLU A 32 -3.56 4.25 13.31
N VAL A 33 -3.07 4.56 12.10
CA VAL A 33 -3.30 3.74 10.94
C VAL A 33 -2.50 2.50 11.26
N VAL A 34 -3.17 1.55 11.91
CA VAL A 34 -2.67 0.19 12.06
C VAL A 34 -2.46 -0.27 10.63
N GLU A 35 -1.21 -0.27 10.19
CA GLU A 35 -0.79 -0.87 8.95
C GLU A 35 -1.09 -2.36 9.12
N VAL A 36 -2.32 -2.76 8.78
CA VAL A 36 -2.71 -4.16 8.69
C VAL A 36 -1.96 -4.70 7.49
N ARG A 37 -0.68 -5.04 7.70
CA ARG A 37 0.06 -5.92 6.82
C ARG A 37 -0.73 -7.20 6.83
N SER A 38 -1.51 -7.42 5.78
CA SER A 38 -2.22 -8.66 5.56
C SER A 38 -1.19 -9.78 5.73
N SER A 39 -1.31 -10.56 6.81
CA SER A 39 -0.53 -11.76 6.99
C SER A 39 -1.03 -12.75 5.97
N HIS A 40 -0.54 -12.60 4.75
CA HIS A 40 -0.79 -13.54 3.69
C HIS A 40 -0.22 -14.87 4.16
N GLN A 41 -1.09 -15.73 4.68
CA GLN A 41 -0.72 -17.07 5.11
C GLN A 41 -0.13 -17.77 3.90
N GLN A 42 1.19 -18.02 3.94
CA GLN A 42 1.90 -18.69 2.88
C GLN A 42 1.30 -20.09 2.71
N VAL A 43 0.62 -20.30 1.59
CA VAL A 43 0.07 -21.61 1.24
C VAL A 43 1.20 -22.37 0.57
N ARG A 44 1.40 -23.64 0.96
CA ARG A 44 2.38 -24.53 0.33
C ARG A 44 2.25 -24.44 -1.19
N MET A 45 3.31 -23.97 -1.86
CA MET A 45 3.32 -23.81 -3.30
C MET A 45 3.31 -25.18 -3.97
N PRO A 46 2.26 -25.52 -4.75
CA PRO A 46 2.25 -26.78 -5.46
C PRO A 46 3.28 -26.76 -6.61
N PRO A 47 3.86 -27.91 -7.00
CA PRO A 47 4.92 -27.97 -8.01
C PRO A 47 4.56 -27.25 -9.31
N PHE A 48 3.32 -27.44 -9.78
CA PHE A 48 2.82 -26.81 -10.99
C PHE A 48 2.76 -25.28 -10.91
N ALA A 49 2.58 -24.70 -9.72
CA ALA A 49 2.55 -23.25 -9.56
C ALA A 49 3.95 -22.65 -9.60
N TYR A 50 4.99 -23.44 -9.33
CA TYR A 50 6.38 -23.02 -9.45
C TYR A 50 6.83 -23.04 -10.92
N ASP A 51 6.58 -24.13 -11.64
CA ASP A 51 7.13 -24.30 -13.00
C ASP A 51 6.37 -23.47 -14.05
N ARG A 52 5.06 -23.24 -13.87
CA ARG A 52 4.20 -22.66 -14.92
C ARG A 52 4.15 -21.14 -14.95
N VAL A 53 4.62 -20.47 -13.89
CA VAL A 53 4.55 -19.02 -13.77
C VAL A 53 5.87 -18.34 -14.11
N GLN A 54 6.94 -19.12 -14.32
CA GLN A 54 8.25 -18.60 -14.70
C GLN A 54 8.24 -18.13 -16.15
N GLY A 55 8.94 -17.04 -16.42
CA GLY A 55 9.05 -16.43 -17.75
C GLY A 55 8.94 -14.91 -17.71
N GLU A 56 9.00 -14.31 -18.89
CA GLU A 56 8.86 -12.88 -19.09
C GLU A 56 7.44 -12.54 -19.55
N TYR A 57 6.85 -11.51 -18.95
CA TYR A 57 5.51 -11.03 -19.25
C TYR A 57 5.57 -9.55 -19.61
N ALA A 58 5.06 -9.21 -20.78
CA ALA A 58 4.89 -7.82 -21.18
C ALA A 58 3.64 -7.24 -20.50
N LEU A 59 3.81 -6.15 -19.74
CA LEU A 59 2.72 -5.40 -19.14
C LEU A 59 2.19 -4.37 -20.13
N GLU A 60 0.90 -4.07 -20.05
CA GLU A 60 0.22 -3.06 -20.88
C GLU A 60 0.76 -1.63 -20.66
N ASP A 61 1.42 -1.38 -19.53
CA ASP A 61 2.08 -0.11 -19.22
C ASP A 61 3.46 0.04 -19.91
N GLY A 62 3.90 -0.98 -20.67
CA GLY A 62 5.18 -1.01 -21.37
C GLY A 62 6.34 -1.56 -20.54
N ARG A 63 6.12 -1.91 -19.26
CA ARG A 63 7.12 -2.60 -18.44
C ARG A 63 7.19 -4.08 -18.78
N VAL A 64 8.28 -4.72 -18.39
CA VAL A 64 8.44 -6.17 -18.46
C VAL A 64 8.52 -6.70 -17.03
N LEU A 65 7.70 -7.71 -16.76
CA LEU A 65 7.75 -8.50 -15.54
C LEU A 65 8.51 -9.78 -15.84
N GLU A 66 9.63 -9.99 -15.17
CA GLU A 66 10.36 -11.25 -15.21
C GLU A 66 10.06 -12.08 -13.96
N VAL A 67 9.63 -13.32 -14.13
CA VAL A 67 9.37 -14.24 -13.01
C VAL A 67 10.36 -15.40 -13.08
N LYS A 68 11.16 -15.56 -12.03
CA LYS A 68 12.19 -16.61 -11.92
C LYS A 68 11.96 -17.48 -10.70
N GLY A 69 12.11 -18.79 -10.88
CA GLY A 69 12.18 -19.74 -9.79
C GLY A 69 13.62 -19.93 -9.32
N LYS A 70 13.83 -19.91 -8.00
CA LYS A 70 15.06 -20.37 -7.37
C LYS A 70 14.76 -21.50 -6.39
N VAL A 71 15.72 -22.38 -6.20
CA VAL A 71 15.67 -23.40 -5.14
C VAL A 71 16.70 -23.01 -4.09
N GLU A 72 16.24 -22.59 -2.92
CA GLU A 72 17.09 -22.25 -1.77
C GLU A 72 16.80 -23.24 -0.64
N ASP A 73 17.83 -23.88 -0.10
CA ASP A 73 17.72 -24.85 1.01
C ASP A 73 16.68 -25.96 0.78
N GLY A 74 16.57 -26.43 -0.46
CA GLY A 74 15.59 -27.45 -0.85
C GLY A 74 14.14 -26.95 -0.94
N LYS A 75 13.91 -25.65 -0.73
CA LYS A 75 12.61 -24.98 -0.89
C LYS A 75 12.55 -24.24 -2.21
N ARG A 76 11.40 -24.34 -2.89
CA ARG A 76 11.12 -23.60 -4.12
C ARG A 76 10.63 -22.21 -3.76
N ALA A 77 11.34 -21.18 -4.21
CA ALA A 77 10.97 -19.77 -4.05
C ALA A 77 10.84 -19.11 -5.43
N LEU A 78 9.83 -18.25 -5.61
CA LEU A 78 9.65 -17.49 -6.83
C LEU A 78 10.04 -16.04 -6.57
N TYR A 79 10.60 -15.39 -7.59
CA TYR A 79 10.95 -13.99 -7.56
C TYR A 79 10.35 -13.31 -8.78
N ALA A 80 9.83 -12.10 -8.59
CA ALA A 80 9.39 -11.21 -9.65
C ALA A 80 10.33 -10.02 -9.75
N ASP A 81 10.67 -9.60 -10.96
CA ASP A 81 11.40 -8.37 -11.23
C ASP A 81 10.60 -7.50 -12.21
N LEU A 82 10.37 -6.25 -11.84
CA LEU A 82 9.67 -5.23 -12.64
C LEU A 82 10.63 -4.12 -13.12
N GLY A 83 11.94 -4.33 -13.01
CA GLY A 83 13.00 -3.35 -13.26
C GLY A 83 13.58 -2.71 -12.00
N ASP A 84 12.92 -2.87 -10.85
CA ASP A 84 13.39 -2.39 -9.54
C ASP A 84 14.23 -3.43 -8.77
N GLY A 85 14.46 -4.60 -9.37
CA GLY A 85 15.14 -5.73 -8.77
C GLY A 85 14.19 -6.85 -8.31
N PRO A 86 14.73 -8.06 -8.07
CA PRO A 86 13.94 -9.24 -7.77
C PRO A 86 13.33 -9.16 -6.37
N VAL A 87 12.01 -9.31 -6.29
CA VAL A 87 11.24 -9.44 -5.05
C VAL A 87 10.68 -10.85 -4.91
N GLU A 88 10.79 -11.43 -3.72
CA GLU A 88 10.24 -12.76 -3.44
C GLU A 88 8.71 -12.76 -3.54
N LEU A 89 8.15 -13.82 -4.13
CA LEU A 89 6.72 -14.05 -4.27
C LEU A 89 6.24 -15.16 -3.33
N ILE A 90 5.25 -14.83 -2.52
CA ILE A 90 4.53 -15.76 -1.66
C ILE A 90 3.27 -16.24 -2.37
N HIS A 91 3.12 -17.54 -2.53
CA HIS A 91 1.87 -18.13 -3.02
C HIS A 91 0.77 -18.04 -1.93
N VAL A 92 -0.33 -17.37 -2.27
CA VAL A 92 -1.48 -17.16 -1.38
C VAL A 92 -2.72 -17.98 -1.79
N GLY A 93 -2.55 -18.90 -2.75
CA GLY A 93 -3.61 -19.79 -3.23
C GLY A 93 -4.26 -19.34 -4.54
N LYS A 94 -4.97 -20.26 -5.20
CA LYS A 94 -5.75 -20.01 -6.44
C LYS A 94 -4.94 -19.28 -7.54
N LYS A 95 -3.67 -19.64 -7.74
CA LYS A 95 -2.75 -19.01 -8.71
C LYS A 95 -2.44 -17.53 -8.41
N ARG A 96 -2.60 -17.10 -7.16
CA ARG A 96 -2.29 -15.75 -6.70
C ARG A 96 -0.99 -15.76 -5.90
N PHE A 97 -0.24 -14.69 -6.06
CA PHE A 97 1.04 -14.46 -5.43
C PHE A 97 1.11 -13.03 -4.92
N VAL A 98 1.83 -12.83 -3.84
CA VAL A 98 2.06 -11.52 -3.23
C VAL A 98 3.54 -11.32 -3.06
N ALA A 99 4.04 -10.14 -3.41
CA ALA A 99 5.45 -9.82 -3.22
C ALA A 99 5.75 -9.51 -1.74
N VAL A 100 6.87 -10.03 -1.24
CA VAL A 100 7.31 -9.76 0.13
C VAL A 100 7.79 -8.32 0.23
N GLY A 101 7.25 -7.56 1.19
CA GLY A 101 7.68 -6.19 1.45
C GLY A 101 7.24 -5.15 0.41
N LYS A 102 6.42 -5.54 -0.58
CA LYS A 102 5.76 -4.63 -1.52
C LYS A 102 4.25 -4.90 -1.52
N ASP A 103 3.43 -3.86 -1.67
CA ASP A 103 1.98 -4.00 -1.90
C ASP A 103 1.72 -4.35 -3.37
N LEU A 104 2.22 -5.53 -3.77
CA LEU A 104 2.15 -6.05 -5.12
C LEU A 104 1.48 -7.42 -5.09
N ASN A 105 0.33 -7.53 -5.75
CA ASN A 105 -0.44 -8.75 -5.88
C ASN A 105 -0.50 -9.17 -7.35
N MET A 106 -0.25 -10.45 -7.58
CA MET A 106 -0.14 -11.03 -8.90
C MET A 106 -1.09 -12.22 -9.00
N ARG A 107 -1.87 -12.30 -10.07
CA ARG A 107 -2.68 -13.46 -10.38
C ARG A 107 -2.30 -13.98 -11.75
N PHE A 108 -1.89 -15.23 -11.81
CA PHE A 108 -1.52 -15.90 -13.05
C PHE A 108 -2.69 -16.72 -13.57
N GLU A 109 -3.00 -16.57 -14.85
CA GLU A 109 -4.02 -17.34 -15.55
C GLU A 109 -3.46 -18.12 -16.73
N GLY A 110 -4.03 -19.30 -16.93
CA GLY A 110 -3.59 -20.27 -17.92
C GLY A 110 -3.71 -21.71 -17.41
N GLU A 111 -4.01 -22.63 -18.33
CA GLU A 111 -4.23 -24.05 -18.02
C GLU A 111 -2.94 -24.87 -17.99
N ARG A 112 -2.00 -24.60 -18.91
CA ARG A 112 -0.75 -25.36 -19.06
C ARG A 112 0.48 -24.55 -18.65
N ALA A 113 0.61 -23.33 -19.16
CA ALA A 113 1.52 -22.30 -18.66
C ALA A 113 0.68 -21.08 -18.28
N ALA A 114 1.22 -20.18 -17.47
CA ALA A 114 0.57 -18.88 -17.25
C ALA A 114 0.83 -18.00 -18.48
N HIS A 115 -0.22 -17.62 -19.19
CA HIS A 115 -0.10 -16.76 -20.38
C HIS A 115 -0.53 -15.32 -20.07
N THR A 116 -1.26 -15.12 -18.98
CA THR A 116 -1.79 -13.83 -18.54
C THR A 116 -1.43 -13.63 -17.08
N VAL A 117 -0.94 -12.45 -16.73
CA VAL A 117 -0.68 -12.08 -15.34
C VAL A 117 -1.35 -10.74 -15.03
N TYR A 118 -2.17 -10.75 -14.00
CA TYR A 118 -2.84 -9.57 -13.49
C TYR A 118 -1.99 -9.02 -12.36
N VAL A 119 -1.45 -7.82 -12.52
CA VAL A 119 -0.59 -7.17 -11.52
C VAL A 119 -1.37 -6.02 -10.88
N ARG A 120 -1.50 -6.05 -9.57
CA ARG A 120 -2.11 -4.97 -8.78
C ARG A 120 -1.07 -4.43 -7.84
N GLU A 121 -0.72 -3.17 -8.01
CA GLU A 121 0.15 -2.40 -7.14
C GLU A 121 -0.72 -1.41 -6.35
N ALA A 122 -0.24 -0.89 -5.21
CA ALA A 122 -0.96 0.02 -4.31
C ALA A 122 -1.77 1.13 -5.04
N GLY A 123 -3.05 0.86 -5.32
CA GLY A 123 -3.95 1.78 -6.03
C GLY A 123 -3.88 1.78 -7.56
N ASN A 124 -2.94 1.05 -8.17
CA ASN A 124 -2.81 0.95 -9.63
C ASN A 124 -3.01 -0.49 -10.13
N ARG A 125 -3.77 -0.66 -11.21
CA ARG A 125 -4.02 -1.98 -11.82
C ARG A 125 -3.33 -2.04 -13.16
N ALA A 126 -2.32 -2.90 -13.26
CA ALA A 126 -1.66 -3.24 -14.52
C ALA A 126 -2.13 -4.63 -14.98
N LEU A 127 -2.42 -4.75 -16.27
CA LEU A 127 -2.69 -6.03 -16.91
C LEU A 127 -1.45 -6.39 -17.72
N ALA A 128 -1.02 -7.64 -17.65
CA ALA A 128 -0.07 -8.20 -18.60
C ALA A 128 -0.76 -9.32 -19.36
N ALA A 129 -0.69 -9.21 -20.68
CA ALA A 129 -1.08 -10.24 -21.60
C ALA A 129 0.19 -10.67 -22.35
N THR A 130 0.43 -11.98 -22.33
CA THR A 130 1.44 -12.69 -23.11
C THR A 130 2.78 -12.89 -22.42
N GLN A 131 2.98 -14.16 -22.04
CA GLN A 131 4.30 -14.77 -21.85
C GLN A 131 5.03 -14.80 -23.21
N ARG A 132 6.22 -14.22 -23.29
CA ARG A 132 7.04 -14.23 -24.51
C ARG A 132 7.91 -15.48 -24.62
#